data_AF-A0A923CVM1-F1
#
_entry.id   AF-A0A923CVM1-F1
#
_cell.length_a   1.000
_cell.length_b   1.000
_cell.length_c   1.000
_cell.angle_alpha   90.00
_cell.angle_beta   90.00
_cell.angle_gamma   90.00
#
_symmetry.space_group_name_H-M   'P 1'
#
loop_
_entity.id
_entity.type
_entity.pdbx_description
1 polymer ?
#
loop_
_entity_poly.entity_id
_entity_poly.type
_entity_poly.pdbx_seq_one_letter_code
_entity_poly.pdbx_strand_id
1 'polypeptide(L)'
;MGQLIDFKKYVMERRKNDSSSDLSTLLKQAVMLRKQRVANREGIQITDAKKLKTLFEAGIADILIRRHHVNSDFFLCGNYISSLLSSVVNTTPESWFVIDFIMESLETNNPRRIQEGANVCFLICAVFRERSGLRAMRYEDYEKMGIGLFYQYYGQTGAEIGYHMSRQYRIMVTVTDECIHTI
;
A
#
# COMPACT_ATOMS: atom_id res chain seq x y z
N MET A 1 -39.36 -13.94 -15.21
CA MET A 1 -39.26 -12.49 -15.56
C MET A 1 -37.84 -12.05 -15.26
N GLY A 2 -36.99 -11.90 -16.27
CA GLY A 2 -35.62 -11.44 -16.09
C GLY A 2 -35.58 -9.91 -16.04
N GLN A 3 -35.07 -9.34 -14.95
CA GLN A 3 -34.79 -7.90 -14.90
C GLN A 3 -33.57 -7.60 -15.78
N LEU A 4 -33.76 -6.78 -16.80
CA LEU A 4 -32.69 -6.15 -17.56
C LEU A 4 -31.96 -5.19 -16.63
N ILE A 5 -30.77 -5.58 -16.17
CA ILE A 5 -29.85 -4.68 -15.48
C ILE A 5 -29.26 -3.75 -16.53
N ASP A 6 -29.59 -2.46 -16.44
CA ASP A 6 -28.95 -1.42 -17.22
C ASP A 6 -27.51 -1.25 -16.73
N PHE A 7 -26.58 -1.94 -17.39
CA PHE A 7 -25.15 -1.91 -17.10
C PHE A 7 -24.58 -0.49 -17.08
N LYS A 8 -25.14 0.42 -17.89
CA LYS A 8 -24.68 1.82 -17.96
C LYS A 8 -25.03 2.57 -16.67
N LYS A 9 -26.21 2.29 -16.12
CA LYS A 9 -26.67 2.84 -14.85
C LYS A 9 -25.91 2.25 -13.66
N TYR A 10 -25.63 0.94 -13.67
CA TYR A 10 -24.82 0.27 -12.65
C TYR A 10 -23.38 0.82 -12.58
N VAL A 11 -22.74 1.04 -13.72
CA VAL A 11 -21.38 1.63 -13.79
C VAL A 11 -21.38 3.10 -13.36
N MET A 12 -22.42 3.87 -13.69
CA MET A 12 -22.57 5.25 -13.25
C MET A 12 -22.82 5.38 -11.74
N GLU A 13 -23.64 4.51 -11.15
CA GLU A 13 -23.90 4.50 -9.71
C GLU A 13 -22.68 4.05 -8.89
N ARG A 14 -21.89 3.10 -9.39
CA ARG A 14 -20.59 2.75 -8.78
C ARG A 14 -19.62 3.93 -8.80
N ARG A 15 -19.49 4.64 -9.92
CA ARG A 15 -18.65 5.86 -10.01
C ARG A 15 -19.11 6.99 -9.09
N LYS A 16 -20.41 7.08 -8.81
CA LYS A 16 -20.97 8.11 -7.92
C LYS A 16 -20.74 7.81 -6.43
N ASN A 17 -20.64 6.52 -6.07
CA ASN A 17 -20.27 6.08 -4.72
C ASN A 17 -18.76 6.03 -4.48
N ASP A 18 -17.94 6.26 -5.52
CA ASP A 18 -16.49 6.16 -5.46
C ASP A 18 -15.81 7.53 -5.31
N SER A 19 -16.26 8.29 -4.32
CA SER A 19 -15.65 9.56 -3.89
C SER A 19 -14.25 9.38 -3.29
N SER A 20 -13.69 8.17 -3.32
CA SER A 20 -12.33 7.84 -2.87
C SER A 20 -11.24 8.15 -3.91
N SER A 21 -11.62 8.49 -5.15
CA SER A 21 -10.71 8.62 -6.30
C SER A 21 -10.47 10.06 -6.78
N ASP A 22 -11.05 11.08 -6.15
CA ASP A 22 -10.82 12.48 -6.59
C ASP A 22 -9.40 12.92 -6.23
N LEU A 23 -8.55 13.00 -7.26
CA LEU A 23 -7.18 13.49 -7.18
C LEU A 23 -7.09 14.83 -6.46
N SER A 24 -8.07 15.73 -6.65
CA SER A 24 -8.10 17.03 -5.98
C SER A 24 -8.22 16.88 -4.47
N THR A 25 -8.99 15.89 -4.01
CA THR A 25 -9.16 15.56 -2.59
C THR A 25 -7.90 14.95 -2.02
N LEU A 26 -7.27 14.00 -2.72
CA LEU A 26 -6.01 13.38 -2.30
C LEU A 26 -4.86 14.40 -2.23
N LEU A 27 -4.78 15.32 -3.21
CA LEU A 27 -3.78 16.39 -3.22
C LEU A 27 -4.01 17.39 -2.09
N LYS A 28 -5.28 17.77 -1.81
CA LYS A 28 -5.60 18.65 -0.67
C LYS A 28 -5.19 18.00 0.65
N GLN A 29 -5.46 16.71 0.83
CA GLN A 29 -5.04 15.95 2.01
C GLN A 29 -3.51 15.92 2.12
N ALA A 30 -2.79 15.59 1.05
CA ALA A 30 -1.33 15.58 1.01
C ALA A 30 -0.72 16.95 1.39
N VAL A 31 -1.27 18.05 0.87
CA VAL A 31 -0.81 19.40 1.18
C VAL A 31 -1.09 19.78 2.64
N MET A 32 -2.24 19.40 3.19
CA MET A 32 -2.57 19.62 4.60
C MET A 32 -1.60 18.87 5.52
N LEU A 33 -1.31 17.61 5.21
CA LEU A 33 -0.36 16.78 5.95
C LEU A 33 1.06 17.35 5.93
N ARG A 34 1.51 17.84 4.77
CA ARG A 34 2.81 18.53 4.65
C ARG A 34 2.91 19.74 5.58
N LYS A 35 1.86 20.57 5.66
CA LYS A 35 1.82 21.73 6.57
C LYS A 35 1.88 21.30 8.04
N GLN A 36 1.19 20.23 8.42
CA GLN A 36 1.22 19.69 9.77
C GLN A 36 2.60 19.14 10.16
N ARG A 37 3.31 18.47 9.23
CA ARG A 37 4.67 17.97 9.47
C ARG A 37 5.67 19.09 9.73
N VAL A 38 5.55 20.23 9.04
CA VAL A 38 6.42 21.39 9.27
C VAL A 38 6.19 22.00 10.67
N ALA A 39 4.96 21.97 11.16
CA ALA A 39 4.61 22.49 12.49
C ALA A 39 5.07 21.59 13.66
N ASN A 40 5.15 20.27 13.46
CA ASN A 40 5.38 19.28 14.52
C ASN A 40 6.84 18.76 14.60
N ARG A 41 7.84 19.62 14.34
CA ARG A 41 9.28 19.24 14.51
C ARG A 41 9.72 19.10 15.97
N GLU A 42 8.83 19.37 16.93
CA GLU A 42 9.07 19.15 18.35
C GLU A 42 8.54 17.76 18.77
N GLY A 43 9.44 16.94 19.33
CA GLY A 43 9.31 15.52 19.68
C GLY A 43 7.89 14.96 19.78
N ILE A 44 7.50 14.18 18.76
CA ILE A 44 6.25 13.41 18.79
C ILE A 44 6.44 12.23 19.77
N GLN A 45 5.75 12.25 20.91
CA GLN A 45 5.51 11.04 21.69
C GLN A 45 4.56 10.13 20.89
N ILE A 46 5.13 9.11 20.23
CA ILE A 46 4.41 8.13 19.42
C ILE A 46 3.76 7.11 20.37
N THR A 47 2.60 7.44 20.91
CA THR A 47 1.75 6.50 21.70
C THR A 47 0.46 6.12 20.98
N ASP A 48 0.24 6.63 19.75
CA ASP A 48 -0.99 6.42 18.99
C ASP A 48 -0.67 5.98 17.54
N ALA A 49 -1.11 4.78 17.16
CA ALA A 49 -0.98 4.22 15.82
C ALA A 49 -1.56 5.15 14.73
N LYS A 50 -2.60 5.93 15.05
CA LYS A 50 -3.18 6.90 14.12
C LYS A 50 -2.19 8.03 13.80
N LYS A 51 -1.50 8.56 14.81
CA LYS A 51 -0.49 9.61 14.62
C LYS A 51 0.68 9.10 13.78
N LEU A 52 1.09 7.85 14.01
CA LEU A 52 2.15 7.23 13.23
C LEU A 52 1.76 7.04 11.76
N LYS A 53 0.52 6.59 11.50
CA LYS A 53 -0.02 6.54 10.12
C LYS A 53 0.05 7.91 9.45
N THR A 54 -0.45 8.95 10.10
CA THR A 54 -0.44 10.33 9.56
C THR A 54 0.99 10.82 9.26
N LEU A 55 1.97 10.44 10.09
CA LEU A 55 3.37 10.77 9.86
C LEU A 55 3.91 10.11 8.59
N PHE A 56 3.64 8.81 8.39
CA PHE A 56 4.00 8.10 7.16
C PHE A 56 3.29 8.66 5.94
N GLU A 57 1.99 8.98 6.04
CA GLU A 57 1.23 9.59 4.94
C GLU A 57 1.86 10.93 4.51
N ALA A 58 2.18 11.79 5.49
CA ALA A 58 2.84 13.06 5.23
C ALA A 58 4.24 12.88 4.62
N GLY A 59 5.01 11.91 5.10
CA GLY A 59 6.34 11.60 4.61
C GLY A 59 6.35 11.10 3.16
N ILE A 60 5.52 10.10 2.87
CA ILE A 60 5.36 9.53 1.53
C ILE A 60 4.84 10.60 0.56
N ALA A 61 3.83 11.37 0.97
CA ALA A 61 3.27 12.43 0.13
C ALA A 61 4.31 13.51 -0.21
N ASP A 62 5.13 13.96 0.75
CA ASP A 62 6.19 14.94 0.49
C ASP A 62 7.20 14.41 -0.54
N ILE A 63 7.65 13.16 -0.40
CA ILE A 63 8.59 12.53 -1.33
C ILE A 63 7.98 12.41 -2.73
N LEU A 64 6.74 11.96 -2.85
CA LEU A 64 6.03 11.84 -4.14
C LEU A 64 5.93 13.20 -4.84
N ILE A 65 5.58 14.26 -4.09
CA ILE A 65 5.51 15.62 -4.63
C ILE A 65 6.89 16.11 -5.09
N ARG A 66 7.94 15.91 -4.28
CA ARG A 66 9.33 16.29 -4.65
C ARG A 66 9.83 15.58 -5.91
N ARG A 67 9.40 14.33 -6.12
CA ARG A 67 9.76 13.53 -7.30
C ARG A 67 8.80 13.69 -8.49
N HIS A 68 7.84 14.63 -8.41
CA HIS A 68 6.82 14.87 -9.43
C HIS A 68 5.89 13.67 -9.74
N HIS A 69 5.75 12.72 -8.81
CA HIS A 69 4.83 11.59 -8.91
C HIS A 69 3.43 11.95 -8.38
N VAL A 70 2.77 12.92 -9.03
CA VAL A 70 1.52 13.54 -8.54
C VAL A 70 0.22 12.87 -9.05
N ASN A 71 0.29 11.64 -9.56
CA ASN A 71 -0.89 10.88 -9.99
C ASN A 71 -1.64 10.26 -8.78
N SER A 72 -2.97 10.14 -8.86
CA SER A 72 -3.84 9.55 -7.83
C SER A 72 -3.41 8.15 -7.45
N ASP A 73 -2.93 7.35 -8.42
CA ASP A 73 -2.42 5.99 -8.20
C ASP A 73 -1.34 5.95 -7.11
N PHE A 74 -0.41 6.91 -7.12
CA PHE A 74 0.68 6.97 -6.14
C PHE A 74 0.18 7.35 -4.75
N PHE A 75 -0.79 8.26 -4.66
CA PHE A 75 -1.39 8.66 -3.38
C PHE A 75 -2.24 7.53 -2.78
N LEU A 76 -2.98 6.79 -3.61
CA LEU A 76 -3.71 5.59 -3.17
C LEU A 76 -2.74 4.54 -2.62
N CYS A 77 -1.65 4.25 -3.32
CA CYS A 77 -0.59 3.37 -2.83
C CYS A 77 0.03 3.92 -1.54
N GLY A 78 0.29 5.23 -1.46
CA GLY A 78 0.90 5.86 -0.28
C GLY A 78 0.04 5.74 0.98
N ASN A 79 -1.28 5.95 0.88
CA ASN A 79 -2.21 5.76 2.01
C ASN A 79 -2.26 4.28 2.45
N TYR A 80 -2.30 3.36 1.48
CA TYR A 80 -2.24 1.93 1.76
C TYR A 80 -0.96 1.55 2.53
N ILE A 81 0.20 1.98 2.02
CA ILE A 81 1.49 1.68 2.64
C ILE A 81 1.61 2.33 4.02
N SER A 82 1.14 3.56 4.19
CA SER A 82 1.16 4.23 5.50
C SER A 82 0.34 3.45 6.53
N SER A 83 -0.78 2.88 6.11
CA SER A 83 -1.59 1.99 6.95
C SER A 83 -0.82 0.71 7.28
N LEU A 84 -0.19 0.07 6.28
CA LEU A 84 0.64 -1.12 6.46
C LEU A 84 1.80 -0.88 7.43
N LEU A 85 2.57 0.21 7.27
CA LEU A 85 3.69 0.54 8.14
C LEU A 85 3.22 0.81 9.57
N SER A 86 2.12 1.53 9.74
CA SER A 86 1.55 1.80 11.07
C SER A 86 1.04 0.53 11.76
N SER A 87 0.54 -0.45 11.01
CA SER A 87 0.08 -1.72 11.59
C SER A 87 1.24 -2.61 12.00
N VAL A 88 2.34 -2.63 11.22
CA VAL A 88 3.52 -3.47 11.50
C VAL A 88 4.19 -3.12 12.82
N VAL A 89 4.13 -1.86 13.26
CA VAL A 89 4.66 -1.44 14.57
C VAL A 89 3.89 -2.07 15.74
N ASN A 90 2.60 -2.36 15.55
CA ASN A 90 1.75 -2.94 16.60
C ASN A 90 1.57 -4.45 16.45
N THR A 91 1.66 -4.96 15.23
CA THR A 91 1.40 -6.37 14.91
C THR A 91 2.36 -6.81 13.83
N THR A 92 3.30 -7.68 14.20
CA THR A 92 4.20 -8.32 13.23
C THR A 92 3.42 -9.26 12.33
N PRO A 93 3.84 -9.43 11.05
CA PRO A 93 3.28 -10.46 10.19
C PRO A 93 3.30 -11.84 10.85
N GLU A 94 2.27 -12.65 10.60
CA GLU A 94 2.16 -14.04 11.12
C GLU A 94 3.37 -14.88 10.68
N SER A 95 3.80 -14.70 9.43
CA SER A 95 5.00 -15.29 8.88
C SER A 95 5.77 -14.26 8.07
N TRP A 96 7.10 -14.41 8.04
CA TRP A 96 7.96 -13.68 7.10
C TRP A 96 8.22 -14.49 5.82
N PHE A 97 7.64 -15.69 5.70
CA PHE A 97 7.75 -16.54 4.53
C PHE A 97 6.53 -16.37 3.65
N VAL A 98 6.73 -15.73 2.50
CA VAL A 98 5.65 -15.40 1.56
C VAL A 98 4.93 -16.66 1.04
N ILE A 99 5.65 -17.77 0.93
CA ILE A 99 5.10 -19.06 0.47
C ILE A 99 4.01 -19.58 1.42
N ASP A 100 4.12 -19.35 2.73
CA ASP A 100 3.12 -19.82 3.69
C ASP A 100 1.75 -19.23 3.37
N PHE A 101 1.71 -17.93 3.08
CA PHE A 101 0.49 -17.23 2.69
C PHE A 101 -0.06 -17.68 1.33
N ILE A 102 0.82 -18.02 0.38
CA ILE A 102 0.40 -18.54 -0.93
C ILE A 102 -0.26 -19.91 -0.76
N MET A 103 0.40 -20.81 -0.01
CA MET A 103 -0.12 -22.16 0.28
C MET A 103 -1.46 -22.09 1.01
N GLU A 104 -1.55 -21.26 2.05
CA GLU A 104 -2.81 -21.09 2.79
C GLU A 104 -3.91 -20.52 1.90
N SER A 105 -3.60 -19.55 1.03
CA SER A 105 -4.60 -19.02 0.08
C SER A 105 -5.14 -20.11 -0.85
N LEU A 106 -4.28 -21.03 -1.31
CA LEU A 106 -4.69 -22.15 -2.17
C LEU A 106 -5.54 -23.16 -1.41
N GLU A 107 -5.21 -23.45 -0.16
CA GLU A 107 -5.94 -24.39 0.70
C GLU A 107 -7.30 -23.85 1.13
N THR A 108 -7.37 -22.58 1.53
CA THR A 108 -8.60 -21.97 2.09
C THR A 108 -9.40 -21.18 1.06
N ASN A 109 -8.89 -21.02 -0.16
CA ASN A 109 -9.43 -20.13 -1.20
C ASN A 109 -9.68 -18.68 -0.69
N ASN A 110 -8.81 -18.20 0.21
CA ASN A 110 -8.93 -16.88 0.80
C ASN A 110 -7.98 -15.89 0.11
N PRO A 111 -8.50 -14.91 -0.68
CA PRO A 111 -7.65 -13.95 -1.39
C PRO A 111 -6.89 -13.00 -0.45
N ARG A 112 -7.35 -12.82 0.80
CA ARG A 112 -6.64 -11.98 1.77
C ARG A 112 -5.24 -12.51 2.08
N ARG A 113 -5.05 -13.84 2.07
CA ARG A 113 -3.73 -14.43 2.28
C ARG A 113 -2.76 -14.05 1.14
N ILE A 114 -3.21 -13.97 -0.11
CA ILE A 114 -2.38 -13.41 -1.21
C ILE A 114 -1.94 -11.97 -0.93
N GLN A 115 -2.87 -11.13 -0.46
CA GLN A 115 -2.57 -9.74 -0.11
C GLN A 115 -1.53 -9.66 1.03
N GLU A 116 -1.67 -10.50 2.06
CA GLU A 116 -0.72 -10.57 3.16
C GLU A 116 0.67 -11.01 2.69
N GLY A 117 0.77 -12.02 1.83
CA GLY A 117 2.02 -12.41 1.17
C GLY A 117 2.63 -11.26 0.36
N ALA A 118 1.82 -10.52 -0.41
CA ALA A 118 2.26 -9.34 -1.16
C ALA A 118 2.79 -8.23 -0.24
N ASN A 119 2.15 -8.02 0.90
CA ASN A 119 2.58 -7.07 1.93
C ASN A 119 3.91 -7.47 2.55
N VAL A 120 4.12 -8.75 2.83
CA VAL A 120 5.39 -9.27 3.36
C VAL A 120 6.51 -9.06 2.34
N CYS A 121 6.29 -9.37 1.06
CA CYS A 121 7.23 -9.01 -0.01
C CYS A 121 7.57 -7.52 0.02
N PHE A 122 6.56 -6.65 0.13
CA PHE A 122 6.76 -5.21 0.13
C PHE A 122 7.59 -4.74 1.32
N LEU A 123 7.29 -5.23 2.52
CA LEU A 123 8.04 -4.92 3.74
C LEU A 123 9.49 -5.40 3.66
N ILE A 124 9.74 -6.58 3.11
CA ILE A 124 11.11 -7.08 2.88
C ILE A 124 11.86 -6.16 1.90
N CYS A 125 11.20 -5.73 0.83
CA CYS A 125 11.83 -4.88 -0.16
C CYS A 125 12.09 -3.44 0.35
N ALA A 126 11.15 -2.88 1.10
CA ALA A 126 11.15 -1.45 1.46
C ALA A 126 11.65 -1.13 2.87
N VAL A 127 11.71 -2.13 3.78
CA VAL A 127 11.99 -1.89 5.21
C VAL A 127 13.03 -2.85 5.75
N PHE A 128 12.83 -4.15 5.54
CA PHE A 128 13.64 -5.22 6.14
C PHE A 128 14.52 -5.91 5.10
N ARG A 129 15.32 -5.12 4.38
CA ARG A 129 16.11 -5.59 3.24
C ARG A 129 17.10 -6.68 3.62
N GLU A 130 17.59 -6.67 4.85
CA GLU A 130 18.46 -7.71 5.43
C GLU A 130 17.80 -9.10 5.45
N ARG A 131 16.47 -9.18 5.38
CA ARG A 131 15.75 -10.46 5.26
C ARG A 131 15.81 -11.05 3.86
N SER A 132 16.10 -10.24 2.83
CA SER A 132 16.37 -10.72 1.47
C SER A 132 17.77 -11.35 1.40
N GLY A 133 17.85 -12.64 1.71
CA GLY A 133 19.13 -13.38 1.74
C GLY A 133 19.28 -14.33 2.93
N LEU A 134 18.36 -14.30 3.90
CA LEU A 134 18.32 -15.30 4.97
C LEU A 134 17.93 -16.70 4.46
N ARG A 135 17.56 -16.83 3.18
CA ARG A 135 17.06 -18.03 2.51
C ARG A 135 17.55 -18.06 1.05
N ALA A 136 17.01 -19.00 0.27
CA ALA A 136 17.34 -19.18 -1.15
C ALA A 136 16.83 -18.06 -2.09
N MET A 137 15.97 -17.14 -1.61
CA MET A 137 15.40 -16.06 -2.42
C MET A 137 16.24 -14.79 -2.32
N ARG A 138 16.48 -14.16 -3.48
CA ARG A 138 17.13 -12.86 -3.60
C ARG A 138 16.13 -11.72 -3.50
N TYR A 139 16.63 -10.51 -3.32
CA TYR A 139 15.81 -9.30 -3.30
C TYR A 139 14.89 -9.20 -4.53
N GLU A 140 15.41 -9.47 -5.73
CA GLU A 140 14.66 -9.38 -6.98
C GLU A 140 13.51 -10.41 -7.06
N ASP A 141 13.64 -11.53 -6.36
CA ASP A 141 12.60 -12.56 -6.31
C ASP A 141 11.41 -12.06 -5.47
N TYR A 142 11.67 -11.44 -4.32
CA TYR A 142 10.62 -10.81 -3.50
C TYR A 142 9.94 -9.66 -4.23
N GLU A 143 10.68 -8.85 -4.98
CA GLU A 143 10.11 -7.77 -5.78
C GLU A 143 9.14 -8.30 -6.85
N LYS A 144 9.59 -9.27 -7.67
CA LYS A 144 8.76 -9.89 -8.71
C LYS A 144 7.54 -10.59 -8.10
N MET A 145 7.74 -11.29 -6.99
CA MET A 145 6.68 -12.00 -6.28
C MET A 145 5.65 -11.02 -5.72
N GLY A 146 6.08 -9.92 -5.08
CA GLY A 146 5.18 -8.89 -4.56
C GLY A 146 4.33 -8.26 -5.65
N ILE A 147 4.93 -7.93 -6.80
CA ILE A 147 4.20 -7.43 -7.99
C ILE A 147 3.15 -8.45 -8.44
N GLY A 148 3.55 -9.72 -8.59
CA GLY A 148 2.67 -10.80 -9.03
C GLY A 148 1.51 -11.05 -8.08
N LEU A 149 1.76 -11.08 -6.77
CA LEU A 149 0.75 -11.32 -5.75
C LEU A 149 -0.26 -10.17 -5.66
N PHE A 150 0.17 -8.92 -5.74
CA PHE A 150 -0.77 -7.79 -5.81
C PHE A 150 -1.65 -7.86 -7.06
N TYR A 151 -1.09 -8.24 -8.20
CA TYR A 151 -1.87 -8.41 -9.43
C TYR A 151 -2.84 -9.61 -9.34
N GLN A 152 -2.41 -10.73 -8.75
CA GLN A 152 -3.27 -11.89 -8.50
C GLN A 152 -4.41 -11.55 -7.53
N TYR A 153 -4.12 -10.82 -6.45
CA TYR A 153 -5.13 -10.33 -5.52
C TYR A 153 -6.18 -9.46 -6.23
N TYR A 154 -5.74 -8.56 -7.11
CA TYR A 154 -6.65 -7.80 -7.97
C TYR A 154 -7.49 -8.72 -8.87
N GLY A 155 -6.87 -9.71 -9.52
CA GLY A 155 -7.59 -10.68 -10.36
C GLY A 155 -8.68 -11.46 -9.59
N GLN A 156 -8.43 -11.78 -8.32
CA GLN A 156 -9.38 -12.52 -7.49
C GLN A 156 -10.50 -11.65 -6.88
N THR A 157 -10.21 -10.38 -6.57
CA THR A 157 -11.12 -9.52 -5.79
C THR A 157 -11.69 -8.32 -6.54
N GLY A 158 -11.04 -7.91 -7.63
CA GLY A 158 -11.30 -6.64 -8.31
C GLY A 158 -10.86 -5.40 -7.53
N ALA A 159 -10.15 -5.55 -6.41
CA ALA A 159 -9.73 -4.42 -5.57
C ALA A 159 -8.61 -3.60 -6.23
N GLU A 160 -8.89 -2.36 -6.58
CA GLU A 160 -7.98 -1.48 -7.34
C GLU A 160 -6.59 -1.32 -6.71
N ILE A 161 -6.51 -1.40 -5.38
CA ILE A 161 -5.23 -1.30 -4.69
C ILE A 161 -4.23 -2.38 -5.15
N GLY A 162 -4.69 -3.60 -5.44
CA GLY A 162 -3.81 -4.65 -5.99
C GLY A 162 -3.30 -4.29 -7.38
N TYR A 163 -4.14 -3.66 -8.21
CA TYR A 163 -3.74 -3.20 -9.53
C TYR A 163 -2.69 -2.08 -9.42
N HIS A 164 -2.97 -1.02 -8.64
CA HIS A 164 -2.04 0.10 -8.51
C HIS A 164 -0.73 -0.28 -7.82
N MET A 165 -0.77 -1.07 -6.74
CA MET A 165 0.42 -1.55 -6.05
C MET A 165 1.29 -2.42 -6.95
N SER A 166 0.70 -3.28 -7.79
CA SER A 166 1.48 -4.09 -8.74
C SER A 166 2.23 -3.24 -9.77
N ARG A 167 1.60 -2.17 -10.27
CA ARG A 167 2.20 -1.27 -11.28
C ARG A 167 3.22 -0.31 -10.71
N GLN A 168 2.97 0.24 -9.52
CA GLN A 168 3.82 1.25 -8.90
C GLN A 168 4.82 0.68 -7.89
N TYR A 169 4.87 -0.64 -7.75
CA TYR A 169 5.60 -1.35 -6.69
C TYR A 169 7.01 -0.82 -6.45
N ARG A 170 7.86 -0.80 -7.48
CA ARG A 170 9.27 -0.39 -7.37
C ARG A 170 9.45 1.06 -6.92
N ILE A 171 8.62 1.94 -7.47
CA ILE A 171 8.62 3.36 -7.11
C ILE A 171 8.23 3.49 -5.65
N MET A 172 7.16 2.81 -5.24
CA MET A 172 6.67 2.87 -3.87
C MET A 172 7.63 2.24 -2.87
N VAL A 173 8.32 1.16 -3.20
CA VAL A 173 9.42 0.61 -2.38
C VAL A 173 10.48 1.67 -2.13
N THR A 174 10.94 2.36 -3.18
CA THR A 174 11.96 3.41 -3.07
C THR A 174 11.47 4.61 -2.25
N VAL A 175 10.23 5.04 -2.47
CA VAL A 175 9.61 6.15 -1.74
C VAL A 175 9.45 5.82 -0.26
N THR A 176 9.08 4.58 0.05
CA THR A 176 8.94 4.11 1.43
C THR A 176 10.27 4.01 2.15
N ASP A 177 11.29 3.44 1.51
CA ASP A 177 12.66 3.37 2.05
C ASP A 177 13.20 4.77 2.39
N GLU A 178 13.08 5.73 1.46
CA GLU A 178 13.45 7.13 1.71
C GLU A 178 12.63 7.75 2.86
N CYS A 179 11.33 7.46 2.93
CA CYS A 179 10.46 7.97 3.98
C CYS A 179 10.93 7.54 5.38
N ILE A 180 11.25 6.25 5.54
CA ILE A 180 11.69 5.67 6.81
C ILE A 180 13.03 6.26 7.25
N HIS A 181 13.94 6.55 6.32
CA HIS A 181 15.22 7.20 6.64
C HIS A 181 15.13 8.70 6.88
N THR A 182 13.98 9.33 6.60
CA THR A 182 13.76 10.78 6.79
C THR A 182 12.88 11.10 8.01
N ILE A 183 12.28 10.09 8.63
CA ILE A 183 11.48 10.22 9.85
C ILE A 183 12.39 9.96 11.06
#